data_AF-A0A946M1F2-F1
#
_entry.id   AF-A0A946M1F2-F1
#
_cell.length_a   1.000
_cell.length_b   1.000
_cell.length_c   1.000
_cell.angle_alpha   90.00
_cell.angle_beta   90.00
_cell.angle_gamma   90.00
#
_symmetry.space_group_name_H-M   'P 1'
#
loop_
_entity.id
_entity.type
_entity.pdbx_description
1 polymer ?
#
loop_
_entity_poly.entity_id
_entity_poly.type
_entity_poly.pdbx_seq_one_letter_code
_entity_poly.pdbx_strand_id
1 'polypeptide(L)'
;MISVIIPCLNEEDNLAMLLGQLIEQKDISLEILVVDGGSTDKTTLRAAEYGARVIHSRRGRGCQQNTGAGEAAGEYLLFLHADSRLEHDHQLSQSLSCIQQAAKRTAGHFKLRFETDSNEVRERLRLFEYKTQLNREGTFSGDQGLLIFTSDFRLMGGFSEKYHFLEDKEFAARFVDYGQFKTLPSTLYTSARRFEQEGLEERLILNVLIMAMFHLDSEYFFKGASEAYRDNKPDGTLNLLPLFQLTHESVFYPGVPRGLIHFFLIGRYATKNLWQLGLPFYLTRNNPDRWLSSYDRFLKPLTDNPAGYLLGTLAVLIWFYSWRFRLSLKQRFKNES
;
A
#
# COMPACT_ATOMS: atom_id res chain seq x y z
N MET A 1 -24.73 -7.55 -6.18
CA MET A 1 -24.42 -7.59 -4.73
C MET A 1 -22.92 -7.51 -4.56
N ILE A 2 -22.44 -6.77 -3.56
CA ILE A 2 -21.02 -6.72 -3.19
C ILE A 2 -20.83 -7.45 -1.85
N SER A 3 -19.82 -8.30 -1.75
CA SER A 3 -19.29 -8.75 -0.45
C SER A 3 -18.14 -7.86 -0.03
N VAL A 4 -18.35 -7.06 1.00
CA VAL A 4 -17.34 -6.18 1.60
C VAL A 4 -16.53 -6.99 2.59
N ILE A 5 -15.23 -7.15 2.34
CA ILE A 5 -14.31 -7.95 3.14
C ILE A 5 -13.37 -7.01 3.87
N ILE A 6 -13.40 -7.05 5.21
CA ILE A 6 -12.66 -6.15 6.07
C ILE A 6 -11.74 -6.98 6.98
N PRO A 7 -10.43 -7.10 6.69
CA PRO A 7 -9.50 -7.73 7.61
C PRO A 7 -9.27 -6.82 8.82
N CYS A 8 -9.43 -7.36 10.03
CA CYS A 8 -9.31 -6.62 11.28
C CYS A 8 -8.35 -7.29 12.26
N LEU A 9 -7.66 -6.46 13.05
CA LEU A 9 -6.90 -6.86 14.22
C LEU A 9 -6.79 -5.66 15.17
N ASN A 10 -7.54 -5.68 16.26
CA ASN A 10 -7.60 -4.61 17.25
C ASN A 10 -7.95 -3.23 16.65
N GLU A 11 -9.10 -3.13 16.00
CA GLU A 11 -9.58 -1.93 15.30
C GLU A 11 -10.98 -1.50 15.76
N GLU A 12 -11.33 -1.69 17.05
CA GLU A 12 -12.68 -1.42 17.61
C GLU A 12 -13.27 -0.09 17.13
N ASP A 13 -12.55 1.02 17.35
CA ASP A 13 -13.04 2.37 17.06
C ASP A 13 -13.16 2.64 15.55
N ASN A 14 -12.13 2.21 14.80
CA ASN A 14 -12.07 2.45 13.35
C ASN A 14 -13.14 1.66 12.61
N LEU A 15 -13.33 0.39 13.00
CA LEU A 15 -14.28 -0.50 12.38
C LEU A 15 -15.72 -0.01 12.57
N ALA A 16 -16.08 0.46 13.77
CA ALA A 16 -17.42 0.96 14.05
C ALA A 16 -17.83 2.10 13.09
N MET A 17 -16.91 3.05 12.84
CA MET A 17 -17.16 4.15 11.91
C MET A 17 -17.41 3.67 10.48
N LEU A 18 -16.57 2.75 9.97
CA LEU A 18 -16.74 2.20 8.63
C LEU A 18 -18.05 1.41 8.51
N LEU A 19 -18.38 0.59 9.50
CA LEU A 19 -19.61 -0.22 9.49
C LEU A 19 -20.87 0.66 9.47
N GLY A 20 -20.88 1.76 10.24
CA GLY A 20 -21.96 2.74 10.17
C GLY A 20 -22.16 3.29 8.75
N GLN A 21 -21.09 3.73 8.10
CA GLN A 21 -21.14 4.24 6.73
C GLN A 21 -21.54 3.19 5.68
N LEU A 22 -21.22 1.92 5.92
CA LEU A 22 -21.60 0.81 5.05
C LEU A 22 -23.11 0.51 5.14
N ILE A 23 -23.69 0.56 6.34
CA ILE A 23 -25.13 0.35 6.54
C ILE A 23 -25.95 1.49 5.91
N GLU A 24 -25.40 2.70 5.92
CA GLU A 24 -26.03 3.87 5.30
C GLU A 24 -26.00 3.84 3.77
N GLN A 25 -25.26 2.91 3.14
CA GLN A 25 -25.18 2.86 1.68
C GLN A 25 -26.54 2.56 1.03
N LYS A 26 -26.86 3.33 -0.02
CA LYS A 26 -28.13 3.27 -0.74
C LYS A 26 -27.98 2.66 -2.13
N ASP A 27 -29.08 2.12 -2.63
CA ASP A 27 -29.21 1.51 -3.96
C ASP A 27 -28.23 0.36 -4.22
N ILE A 28 -27.81 -0.33 -3.15
CA ILE A 28 -26.90 -1.46 -3.23
C ILE A 28 -27.22 -2.50 -2.16
N SER A 29 -27.01 -3.76 -2.51
CA SER A 29 -27.04 -4.87 -1.56
C SER A 29 -25.62 -5.25 -1.20
N LEU A 30 -25.34 -5.21 0.11
CA LEU A 30 -24.04 -5.50 0.70
C LEU A 30 -24.13 -6.74 1.60
N GLU A 31 -23.18 -7.63 1.44
CA GLU A 31 -22.79 -8.60 2.46
C GLU A 31 -21.53 -8.05 3.15
N ILE A 32 -21.54 -7.89 4.47
CA ILE A 32 -20.38 -7.35 5.20
C ILE A 32 -19.72 -8.47 6.00
N LEU A 33 -18.46 -8.76 5.65
CA LEU A 33 -17.63 -9.80 6.23
C LEU A 33 -16.46 -9.17 6.98
N VAL A 34 -16.49 -9.21 8.30
CA VAL A 34 -15.37 -8.80 9.15
C VAL A 34 -14.52 -10.03 9.45
N VAL A 35 -13.28 -10.04 8.95
CA VAL A 35 -12.37 -11.17 9.11
C VAL A 35 -11.35 -10.86 10.20
N ASP A 36 -11.57 -11.38 11.39
CA ASP A 36 -10.77 -11.15 12.58
C ASP A 36 -9.51 -12.03 12.60
N GLY A 37 -8.36 -11.40 12.81
CA GLY A 37 -7.04 -12.04 12.90
C GLY A 37 -6.62 -12.42 14.32
N GLY A 38 -7.56 -12.49 15.27
CA GLY A 38 -7.30 -12.74 16.68
C GLY A 38 -7.25 -11.45 17.52
N SER A 39 -8.24 -10.57 17.37
CA SER A 39 -8.33 -9.36 18.18
C SER A 39 -8.54 -9.68 19.67
N THR A 40 -7.99 -8.83 20.53
CA THR A 40 -8.10 -8.91 22.00
C THR A 40 -8.94 -7.76 22.59
N ASP A 41 -9.30 -6.77 21.78
CA ASP A 41 -10.24 -5.71 22.13
C ASP A 41 -11.69 -6.10 21.76
N LYS A 42 -12.63 -5.14 21.69
CA LYS A 42 -14.02 -5.44 21.35
C LYS A 42 -14.33 -5.38 19.85
N THR A 43 -13.32 -5.46 18.98
CA THR A 43 -13.49 -5.42 17.51
C THR A 43 -14.60 -6.35 17.01
N THR A 44 -14.59 -7.61 17.44
CA THR A 44 -15.56 -8.63 16.99
C THR A 44 -16.97 -8.38 17.54
N LEU A 45 -17.07 -7.90 18.78
CA LEU A 45 -18.34 -7.52 19.39
C LEU A 45 -18.98 -6.35 18.62
N ARG A 46 -18.19 -5.31 18.32
CA ARG A 46 -18.68 -4.17 17.52
C ARG A 46 -19.14 -4.60 16.14
N ALA A 47 -18.38 -5.46 15.46
CA ALA A 47 -18.79 -5.99 14.17
C ALA A 47 -20.19 -6.65 14.22
N ALA A 48 -20.44 -7.47 15.24
CA ALA A 48 -21.73 -8.13 15.44
C ALA A 48 -22.86 -7.14 15.77
N GLU A 49 -22.59 -6.09 16.57
CA GLU A 49 -23.58 -5.03 16.89
C GLU A 49 -24.09 -4.31 15.64
N TYR A 50 -23.23 -4.15 14.63
CA TYR A 50 -23.57 -3.57 13.32
C TYR A 50 -24.14 -4.60 12.33
N GLY A 51 -24.37 -5.84 12.75
CA GLY A 51 -24.93 -6.91 11.90
C GLY A 51 -23.95 -7.47 10.86
N ALA A 52 -22.64 -7.18 10.98
CA ALA A 52 -21.64 -7.79 10.12
C ALA A 52 -21.40 -9.25 10.50
N ARG A 53 -21.11 -10.10 9.52
CA ARG A 53 -20.73 -11.49 9.76
C ARG A 53 -19.26 -11.55 10.14
N VAL A 54 -18.98 -12.02 11.35
CA VAL A 54 -17.61 -12.18 11.86
C VAL A 54 -17.06 -13.55 11.45
N ILE A 55 -15.88 -13.56 10.85
CA ILE A 55 -15.13 -14.76 10.47
C ILE A 55 -13.78 -14.71 11.16
N HIS A 56 -13.34 -15.82 11.74
CA HIS A 56 -12.02 -15.91 12.35
C HIS A 56 -11.00 -16.50 11.37
N SER A 57 -9.81 -15.91 11.35
CA SER A 57 -8.68 -16.33 10.51
C SER A 57 -7.38 -16.26 11.30
N ARG A 58 -6.35 -16.94 10.80
CA ARG A 58 -4.97 -16.67 11.21
C ARG A 58 -4.62 -15.20 10.96
N ARG A 59 -3.74 -14.63 11.80
CA ARG A 59 -3.26 -13.26 11.66
C ARG A 59 -2.47 -13.08 10.36
N GLY A 60 -2.85 -12.09 9.57
CA GLY A 60 -2.18 -11.70 8.33
C GLY A 60 -3.18 -11.17 7.31
N ARG A 61 -2.86 -10.07 6.64
CA ARG A 61 -3.84 -9.38 5.81
C ARG A 61 -4.31 -10.24 4.63
N GLY A 62 -3.36 -10.81 3.87
CA GLY A 62 -3.67 -11.68 2.73
C GLY A 62 -4.53 -12.90 3.10
N CYS A 63 -4.18 -13.62 4.17
CA CYS A 63 -4.97 -14.78 4.60
C CYS A 63 -6.35 -14.40 5.14
N GLN A 64 -6.47 -13.29 5.87
CA GLN A 64 -7.77 -12.79 6.33
C GLN A 64 -8.65 -12.41 5.12
N GLN A 65 -8.11 -11.68 4.15
CA GLN A 65 -8.85 -11.30 2.94
C GLN A 65 -9.24 -12.53 2.09
N ASN A 66 -8.34 -13.50 1.92
CA ASN A 66 -8.63 -14.76 1.22
C ASN A 66 -9.73 -15.56 1.92
N THR A 67 -9.69 -15.65 3.26
CA THR A 67 -10.71 -16.34 4.06
C THR A 67 -12.07 -15.68 3.86
N GLY A 68 -12.14 -14.35 3.92
CA GLY A 68 -13.36 -13.60 3.62
C GLY A 68 -13.86 -13.82 2.20
N ALA A 69 -12.96 -13.84 1.21
CA ALA A 69 -13.32 -14.09 -0.19
C ALA A 69 -13.82 -15.53 -0.45
N GLY A 70 -13.37 -16.50 0.34
CA GLY A 70 -13.85 -17.87 0.32
C GLY A 70 -15.29 -18.01 0.84
N GLU A 71 -15.65 -17.21 1.84
CA GLU A 71 -16.97 -17.21 2.49
C GLU A 71 -17.98 -16.26 1.84
N ALA A 72 -17.53 -15.42 0.90
CA ALA A 72 -18.32 -14.41 0.23
C ALA A 72 -19.32 -15.00 -0.79
N ALA A 73 -20.57 -14.53 -0.70
CA ALA A 73 -21.67 -14.88 -1.60
C ALA A 73 -21.85 -13.88 -2.75
N GLY A 74 -21.19 -12.73 -2.70
CA GLY A 74 -21.27 -11.64 -3.66
C GLY A 74 -20.66 -12.00 -5.01
N GLU A 75 -21.27 -11.46 -6.06
CA GLU A 75 -20.73 -11.50 -7.42
C GLU A 75 -19.48 -10.61 -7.56
N TYR A 76 -19.41 -9.55 -6.74
CA TYR A 76 -18.27 -8.66 -6.62
C TYR A 76 -17.73 -8.71 -5.19
N LEU A 77 -16.41 -8.66 -5.06
CA LEU A 77 -15.70 -8.49 -3.81
C LEU A 77 -15.24 -7.05 -3.70
N LEU A 78 -15.41 -6.45 -2.52
CA LEU A 78 -14.82 -5.16 -2.17
C LEU A 78 -13.95 -5.35 -0.94
N PHE A 79 -12.64 -5.25 -1.10
CA PHE A 79 -11.72 -5.27 0.03
C PHE A 79 -11.54 -3.85 0.55
N LEU A 80 -11.82 -3.61 1.83
CA LEU A 80 -11.59 -2.34 2.53
C LEU A 80 -10.78 -2.58 3.80
N HIS A 81 -10.04 -1.57 4.25
CA HIS A 81 -9.37 -1.61 5.56
C HIS A 81 -10.30 -1.05 6.64
N ALA A 82 -10.12 -1.47 7.90
CA ALA A 82 -11.00 -1.05 9.00
C ALA A 82 -11.01 0.47 9.24
N ASP A 83 -9.94 1.16 8.86
CA ASP A 83 -9.77 2.61 8.95
C ASP A 83 -10.18 3.36 7.66
N SER A 84 -10.81 2.66 6.70
CA SER A 84 -11.36 3.30 5.50
C SER A 84 -12.61 4.13 5.85
N ARG A 85 -12.81 5.27 5.18
CA ARG A 85 -14.07 6.04 5.24
C ARG A 85 -14.60 6.35 3.85
N LEU A 86 -15.92 6.23 3.71
CA LEU A 86 -16.66 6.55 2.50
C LEU A 86 -17.03 8.05 2.49
N GLU A 87 -17.04 8.64 1.30
CA GLU A 87 -17.37 10.04 1.02
C GLU A 87 -18.87 10.33 1.12
N HIS A 88 -19.73 9.39 0.71
CA HIS A 88 -21.19 9.53 0.74
C HIS A 88 -21.94 8.19 0.64
N ASP A 89 -23.25 8.21 0.86
CA ASP A 89 -24.16 7.05 0.91
C ASP A 89 -24.44 6.36 -0.44
N HIS A 90 -24.21 7.02 -1.58
CA HIS A 90 -24.31 6.39 -2.90
C HIS A 90 -22.97 5.91 -3.50
N GLN A 91 -21.88 5.92 -2.72
CA GLN A 91 -20.53 5.68 -3.28
C GLN A 91 -20.38 4.26 -3.83
N LEU A 92 -20.86 3.25 -3.11
CA LEU A 92 -20.68 1.86 -3.53
C LEU A 92 -21.60 1.48 -4.70
N SER A 93 -22.83 2.01 -4.75
CA SER A 93 -23.73 1.81 -5.90
C SER A 93 -23.19 2.44 -7.18
N GLN A 94 -22.66 3.66 -7.10
CA GLN A 94 -21.98 4.31 -8.23
C GLN A 94 -20.73 3.56 -8.68
N SER A 95 -19.94 3.05 -7.73
CA SER A 95 -18.74 2.26 -8.01
C SER A 95 -19.06 0.95 -8.71
N LEU A 96 -20.08 0.23 -8.23
CA LEU A 96 -20.55 -1.00 -8.86
C LEU A 96 -21.00 -0.76 -10.31
N SER A 97 -21.82 0.27 -10.52
CA SER A 97 -22.30 0.65 -11.85
C SER A 97 -21.14 0.98 -12.80
N CYS A 98 -20.13 1.72 -12.30
CA CYS A 98 -18.92 2.06 -13.07
C CYS A 98 -18.11 0.83 -13.53
N ILE A 99 -18.04 -0.22 -12.70
CA ILE A 99 -17.32 -1.47 -13.01
C ILE A 99 -18.16 -2.38 -13.90
N GLN A 100 -19.46 -2.49 -13.69
CA GLN A 100 -20.36 -3.27 -14.55
C GLN A 100 -20.37 -2.77 -15.99
N GLN A 101 -20.16 -1.47 -16.20
CA GLN A 101 -20.05 -0.86 -17.53
C GLN A 101 -18.62 -0.85 -18.09
N ALA A 102 -17.62 -1.31 -17.32
CA ALA A 102 -16.24 -1.36 -17.79
C ALA A 102 -16.01 -2.58 -18.71
N ALA A 103 -14.84 -2.61 -19.36
CA ALA A 103 -14.43 -3.78 -20.11
C ALA A 103 -14.27 -5.00 -19.17
N LYS A 104 -14.37 -6.21 -19.72
CA LYS A 104 -14.10 -7.45 -18.97
C LYS A 104 -12.72 -7.41 -18.32
N ARG A 105 -12.56 -8.08 -17.18
CA ARG A 105 -11.30 -8.12 -16.40
C ARG A 105 -10.84 -6.74 -15.94
N THR A 106 -11.80 -5.92 -15.50
CA THR A 106 -11.51 -4.62 -14.89
C THR A 106 -11.69 -4.72 -13.38
N ALA A 107 -10.65 -4.35 -12.63
CA ALA A 107 -10.72 -4.14 -11.19
C ALA A 107 -10.78 -2.65 -10.87
N GLY A 108 -11.63 -2.27 -9.93
CA GLY A 108 -11.82 -0.91 -9.44
C GLY A 108 -10.99 -0.61 -8.20
N HIS A 109 -10.52 0.63 -8.09
CA HIS A 109 -9.93 1.18 -6.88
C HIS A 109 -10.30 2.65 -6.73
N PHE A 110 -10.29 3.18 -5.52
CA PHE A 110 -10.65 4.58 -5.26
C PHE A 110 -9.43 5.50 -5.32
N LYS A 111 -9.71 6.79 -5.51
CA LYS A 111 -8.74 7.84 -5.16
C LYS A 111 -8.57 7.81 -3.65
N LEU A 112 -7.34 7.95 -3.16
CA LEU A 112 -7.08 7.98 -1.72
C LEU A 112 -6.95 9.41 -1.21
N ARG A 113 -7.46 9.66 0.00
CA ARG A 113 -7.18 10.86 0.77
C ARG A 113 -6.87 10.51 2.22
N PHE A 114 -5.86 11.14 2.80
CA PHE A 114 -5.49 10.91 4.19
C PHE A 114 -6.22 11.88 5.12
N GLU A 115 -6.86 11.32 6.16
CA GLU A 115 -7.40 12.08 7.28
C GLU A 115 -6.28 12.35 8.28
N THR A 116 -6.00 13.64 8.47
CA THR A 116 -4.97 14.17 9.36
C THR A 116 -5.37 15.59 9.75
N ASP A 117 -5.03 15.97 10.99
CA ASP A 117 -5.13 17.35 11.47
C ASP A 117 -3.84 18.14 11.22
N SER A 118 -2.75 17.47 10.84
CA SER A 118 -1.44 18.09 10.57
C SER A 118 -1.36 18.59 9.13
N ASN A 119 -1.17 19.90 8.97
CA ASN A 119 -0.95 20.51 7.66
C ASN A 119 0.35 20.01 6.99
N GLU A 120 1.40 19.78 7.76
CA GLU A 120 2.67 19.25 7.24
C GLU A 120 2.48 17.84 6.67
N VAL A 121 1.83 16.95 7.42
CA VAL A 121 1.53 15.59 6.97
C VAL A 121 0.63 15.64 5.74
N ARG A 122 -0.43 16.47 5.77
CA ARG A 122 -1.34 16.66 4.63
C ARG A 122 -0.58 17.06 3.37
N GLU A 123 0.30 18.06 3.43
CA GLU A 123 1.05 18.53 2.27
C GLU A 123 2.00 17.47 1.72
N ARG A 124 2.70 16.76 2.60
CA ARG A 124 3.64 15.69 2.21
C ARG A 124 2.93 14.47 1.63
N LEU A 125 1.71 14.19 2.04
CA LEU A 125 0.92 13.05 1.55
C LEU A 125 0.20 13.33 0.22
N ARG A 126 0.03 14.59 -0.19
CA ARG A 126 -0.61 14.96 -1.49
C ARG A 126 -0.04 14.23 -2.70
N LEU A 127 1.27 13.98 -2.71
CA LEU A 127 1.90 13.21 -3.79
C LEU A 127 1.33 11.79 -3.85
N PHE A 128 1.19 11.13 -2.70
CA PHE A 128 0.70 9.76 -2.60
C PHE A 128 -0.78 9.68 -2.94
N GLU A 129 -1.59 10.63 -2.47
CA GLU A 129 -2.99 10.79 -2.84
C GLU A 129 -3.13 10.95 -4.37
N TYR A 130 -2.37 11.86 -4.98
CA TYR A 130 -2.46 12.09 -6.43
C TYR A 130 -2.02 10.87 -7.25
N LYS A 131 -1.04 10.08 -6.78
CA LYS A 131 -0.59 8.87 -7.49
C LYS A 131 -1.69 7.82 -7.61
N THR A 132 -2.59 7.73 -6.63
CA THR A 132 -3.63 6.70 -6.56
C THR A 132 -4.55 6.68 -7.78
N GLN A 133 -4.80 7.85 -8.38
CA GLN A 133 -5.69 7.99 -9.53
C GLN A 133 -5.02 7.84 -10.90
N LEU A 134 -3.71 7.60 -10.98
CA LEU A 134 -2.97 7.61 -12.24
C LEU A 134 -3.12 6.34 -13.08
N ASN A 135 -3.59 5.23 -12.50
CA ASN A 135 -3.60 3.90 -13.14
C ASN A 135 -2.24 3.53 -13.77
N ARG A 136 -1.14 3.97 -13.18
CA ARG A 136 0.22 3.62 -13.61
C ARG A 136 0.69 2.39 -12.83
N GLU A 137 1.59 1.63 -13.43
CA GLU A 137 2.19 0.47 -12.76
C GLU A 137 2.77 0.87 -11.38
N GLY A 138 2.47 0.07 -10.36
CA GLY A 138 2.92 0.30 -8.99
C GLY A 138 2.15 1.37 -8.20
N THR A 139 1.16 2.05 -8.79
CA THR A 139 0.37 3.07 -8.05
C THR A 139 -0.78 2.50 -7.23
N PHE A 140 -1.32 1.34 -7.61
CA PHE A 140 -2.37 0.66 -6.83
C PHE A 140 -1.86 0.19 -5.47
N SER A 141 -2.61 0.42 -4.41
CA SER A 141 -2.38 -0.04 -3.03
C SER A 141 -3.71 -0.45 -2.40
N GLY A 142 -3.69 -1.39 -1.46
CA GLY A 142 -4.87 -1.93 -0.77
C GLY A 142 -5.66 -0.89 0.01
N ASP A 143 -4.99 0.18 0.48
CA ASP A 143 -5.64 1.31 1.14
C ASP A 143 -6.64 2.05 0.22
N GLN A 144 -6.55 1.86 -1.10
CA GLN A 144 -7.49 2.42 -2.09
C GLN A 144 -8.79 1.61 -2.23
N GLY A 145 -8.90 0.50 -1.52
CA GLY A 145 -9.92 -0.51 -1.76
C GLY A 145 -9.74 -1.23 -3.10
N LEU A 146 -10.25 -2.46 -3.16
CA LEU A 146 -10.25 -3.28 -4.39
C LEU A 146 -11.65 -3.80 -4.66
N LEU A 147 -12.31 -3.26 -5.68
CA LEU A 147 -13.58 -3.75 -6.19
C LEU A 147 -13.32 -4.67 -7.39
N ILE A 148 -13.58 -5.96 -7.27
CA ILE A 148 -13.25 -6.93 -8.31
C ILE A 148 -14.34 -7.97 -8.45
N PHE A 149 -14.51 -8.50 -9.66
CA PHE A 149 -15.42 -9.62 -9.89
C PHE A 149 -14.91 -10.87 -9.18
N THR A 150 -15.78 -11.57 -8.46
CA THR A 150 -15.39 -12.71 -7.61
C THR A 150 -14.67 -13.81 -8.41
N SER A 151 -15.10 -14.07 -9.65
CA SER A 151 -14.44 -15.09 -10.49
C SER A 151 -13.06 -14.66 -10.99
N ASP A 152 -12.83 -13.36 -11.22
CA ASP A 152 -11.51 -12.84 -11.58
C ASP A 152 -10.55 -12.99 -10.39
N PHE A 153 -10.98 -12.63 -9.18
CA PHE A 153 -10.17 -12.80 -7.97
C PHE A 153 -9.81 -14.27 -7.72
N ARG A 154 -10.78 -15.19 -7.89
CA ARG A 154 -10.57 -16.64 -7.76
C ARG A 154 -9.63 -17.18 -8.84
N LEU A 155 -9.77 -16.74 -10.08
CA LEU A 155 -8.88 -17.16 -11.18
C LEU A 155 -7.43 -16.73 -10.95
N MET A 156 -7.24 -15.56 -10.34
CA MET A 156 -5.92 -15.08 -9.92
C MET A 156 -5.37 -15.84 -8.70
N GLY A 157 -6.11 -16.78 -8.10
CA GLY A 157 -5.67 -17.52 -6.91
C GLY A 157 -5.63 -16.68 -5.63
N GLY A 158 -6.36 -15.54 -5.60
CA GLY A 158 -6.42 -14.64 -4.46
C GLY A 158 -5.11 -13.90 -4.16
N PHE A 159 -5.00 -13.40 -2.94
CA PHE A 159 -3.85 -12.68 -2.43
C PHE A 159 -2.72 -13.64 -2.04
N SER A 160 -1.46 -13.29 -2.37
CA SER A 160 -0.31 -14.07 -1.92
C SER A 160 -0.13 -13.95 -0.41
N GLU A 161 0.03 -15.10 0.25
CA GLU A 161 0.32 -15.20 1.68
C GLU A 161 1.83 -15.32 1.97
N LYS A 162 2.67 -15.15 0.94
CA LYS A 162 4.14 -15.22 1.04
C LYS A 162 4.69 -14.18 2.01
N TYR A 163 4.12 -12.98 1.99
CA TYR A 163 4.54 -11.85 2.81
C TYR A 163 3.46 -11.47 3.83
N HIS A 164 3.86 -10.95 4.98
CA HIS A 164 2.92 -10.51 6.02
C HIS A 164 2.14 -9.24 5.61
N PHE A 165 2.66 -8.49 4.65
CA PHE A 165 2.11 -7.28 4.05
C PHE A 165 2.57 -7.21 2.58
N LEU A 166 1.96 -6.35 1.76
CA LEU A 166 2.18 -6.23 0.30
C LEU A 166 1.44 -7.28 -0.55
N GLU A 167 0.49 -7.99 0.04
CA GLU A 167 -0.39 -8.90 -0.68
C GLU A 167 -1.12 -8.20 -1.83
N ASP A 168 -1.50 -6.94 -1.63
CA ASP A 168 -2.10 -6.02 -2.58
C ASP A 168 -1.18 -5.67 -3.77
N LYS A 169 0.09 -5.36 -3.49
CA LYS A 169 1.10 -5.04 -4.50
C LYS A 169 1.46 -6.26 -5.33
N GLU A 170 1.58 -7.41 -4.69
CA GLU A 170 1.80 -8.70 -5.36
C GLU A 170 0.65 -9.06 -6.28
N PHE A 171 -0.59 -8.96 -5.77
CA PHE A 171 -1.78 -9.21 -6.57
C PHE A 171 -1.86 -8.26 -7.76
N ALA A 172 -1.60 -6.97 -7.55
CA ALA A 172 -1.64 -5.99 -8.63
C ALA A 172 -0.57 -6.22 -9.70
N ALA A 173 0.64 -6.62 -9.30
CA ALA A 173 1.70 -6.96 -10.26
C ALA A 173 1.27 -8.12 -11.17
N ARG A 174 0.62 -9.15 -10.62
CA ARG A 174 0.06 -10.26 -11.43
C ARG A 174 -1.16 -9.85 -12.25
N PHE A 175 -2.02 -8.99 -11.69
CA PHE A 175 -3.28 -8.61 -12.33
C PHE A 175 -3.07 -7.77 -13.59
N VAL A 176 -1.98 -6.99 -13.69
CA VAL A 176 -1.67 -6.18 -14.87
C VAL A 176 -1.49 -7.02 -16.14
N ASP A 177 -1.02 -8.26 -16.04
CA ASP A 177 -0.90 -9.17 -17.19
C ASP A 177 -2.24 -9.85 -17.56
N TYR A 178 -3.22 -9.84 -16.64
CA TYR A 178 -4.53 -10.48 -16.81
C TYR A 178 -5.63 -9.51 -17.24
N GLY A 179 -5.61 -8.29 -16.69
CA GLY A 179 -6.68 -7.30 -16.79
C GLY A 179 -6.17 -5.88 -16.56
N GLN A 180 -7.09 -4.97 -16.21
CA GLN A 180 -6.77 -3.55 -16.02
C GLN A 180 -7.40 -2.98 -14.76
N PHE A 181 -6.75 -1.96 -14.21
CA PHE A 181 -7.28 -1.18 -13.11
C PHE A 181 -8.04 0.05 -13.62
N LYS A 182 -9.13 0.39 -12.95
CA LYS A 182 -9.93 1.59 -13.21
C LYS A 182 -10.14 2.36 -11.91
N THR A 183 -9.82 3.65 -11.93
CA THR A 183 -10.17 4.55 -10.84
C THR A 183 -11.69 4.72 -10.79
N LEU A 184 -12.29 4.38 -9.65
CA LEU A 184 -13.71 4.50 -9.36
C LEU A 184 -14.12 5.97 -9.16
N PRO A 185 -15.43 6.29 -9.32
CA PRO A 185 -15.95 7.56 -8.85
C PRO A 185 -15.74 7.66 -7.33
N SER A 186 -15.61 8.90 -6.84
CA SER A 186 -15.43 9.23 -5.42
C SER A 186 -14.04 8.93 -4.84
N THR A 187 -13.86 9.45 -3.62
CA THR A 187 -12.64 9.34 -2.83
C THR A 187 -12.87 8.37 -1.67
N LEU A 188 -11.89 7.52 -1.40
CA LEU A 188 -11.82 6.75 -0.16
C LEU A 188 -10.84 7.45 0.77
N TYR A 189 -11.23 7.62 2.02
CA TYR A 189 -10.41 8.24 3.03
C TYR A 189 -9.76 7.17 3.91
N THR A 190 -8.56 7.43 4.42
CA THR A 190 -7.84 6.53 5.33
C THR A 190 -7.07 7.34 6.36
N SER A 191 -6.72 6.72 7.49
CA SER A 191 -6.05 7.40 8.58
C SER A 191 -4.57 7.68 8.27
N ALA A 192 -4.10 8.91 8.54
CA ALA A 192 -2.68 9.22 8.54
C ALA A 192 -1.94 8.79 9.83
N ARG A 193 -2.64 8.16 10.80
CA ARG A 193 -2.16 7.85 12.15
C ARG A 193 -0.75 7.24 12.17
N ARG A 194 -0.46 6.30 11.27
CA ARG A 194 0.88 5.68 11.21
C ARG A 194 1.97 6.67 10.83
N PHE A 195 1.72 7.57 9.87
CA PHE A 195 2.70 8.60 9.51
C PHE A 195 2.96 9.59 10.66
N GLU A 196 1.94 9.87 11.46
CA GLU A 196 2.04 10.76 12.62
C GLU A 196 2.75 10.10 13.80
N GLN A 197 2.45 8.83 14.09
CA GLN A 197 3.03 8.08 15.21
C GLN A 197 4.46 7.61 14.94
N GLU A 198 4.71 7.05 13.75
CA GLU A 198 5.98 6.42 13.42
C GLU A 198 7.07 7.44 13.01
N GLY A 199 6.67 8.68 12.70
CA GLY A 199 7.49 9.69 12.07
C GLY A 199 7.30 9.68 10.55
N LEU A 200 6.97 10.83 9.98
CA LEU A 200 6.63 10.96 8.56
C LEU A 200 7.83 10.62 7.67
N GLU A 201 9.01 11.16 7.97
CA GLU A 201 10.21 10.88 7.16
C GLU A 201 10.64 9.43 7.30
N GLU A 202 10.61 8.91 8.52
CA GLU A 202 10.98 7.54 8.83
C GLU A 202 10.07 6.54 8.11
N ARG A 203 8.76 6.76 8.17
CA ARG A 203 7.78 5.91 7.47
C ARG A 203 8.00 5.94 5.95
N LEU A 204 8.29 7.10 5.38
CA LEU A 204 8.54 7.24 3.95
C LEU A 204 9.82 6.53 3.52
N ILE A 205 10.90 6.63 4.30
CA ILE A 205 12.16 5.92 4.04
C ILE A 205 11.93 4.40 4.14
N LEU A 206 11.20 3.96 5.15
CA LEU A 206 10.87 2.55 5.31
C LEU A 206 10.06 2.01 4.12
N ASN A 207 9.07 2.75 3.64
CA ASN A 207 8.32 2.39 2.44
C ASN A 207 9.25 2.23 1.21
N VAL A 208 10.29 3.08 1.07
CA VAL A 208 11.30 2.93 0.01
C VAL A 208 12.08 1.63 0.14
N LEU A 209 12.55 1.29 1.35
CA LEU A 209 13.28 0.04 1.60
C LEU A 209 12.39 -1.18 1.29
N ILE A 210 11.16 -1.16 1.77
CA ILE A 210 10.16 -2.21 1.55
C ILE A 210 9.90 -2.42 0.07
N MET A 211 9.68 -1.35 -0.69
CA MET A 211 9.47 -1.45 -2.14
C MET A 211 10.71 -1.95 -2.87
N ALA A 212 11.90 -1.53 -2.48
CA ALA A 212 13.14 -2.05 -3.05
C ALA A 212 13.28 -3.57 -2.81
N MET A 213 13.01 -4.03 -1.59
CA MET A 213 13.12 -5.46 -1.24
C MET A 213 12.00 -6.31 -1.84
N PHE A 214 10.81 -5.75 -2.02
CA PHE A 214 9.72 -6.37 -2.76
C PHE A 214 10.11 -6.63 -4.22
N HIS A 215 10.72 -5.66 -4.90
CA HIS A 215 11.17 -5.83 -6.29
C HIS A 215 12.36 -6.79 -6.45
N LEU A 216 13.06 -7.11 -5.36
CA LEU A 216 14.07 -8.16 -5.32
C LEU A 216 13.51 -9.52 -4.90
N ASP A 217 12.21 -9.61 -4.58
CA ASP A 217 11.57 -10.82 -4.05
C ASP A 217 12.30 -11.37 -2.80
N SER A 218 12.82 -10.47 -1.95
CA SER A 218 13.68 -10.86 -0.83
C SER A 218 12.91 -11.39 0.38
N GLU A 219 12.71 -12.69 0.44
CA GLU A 219 12.13 -13.36 1.62
C GLU A 219 12.94 -13.14 2.90
N TYR A 220 14.27 -13.05 2.81
CA TYR A 220 15.14 -12.83 3.97
C TYR A 220 14.79 -11.50 4.65
N PHE A 221 14.62 -10.43 3.86
CA PHE A 221 14.20 -9.15 4.40
C PHE A 221 12.81 -9.22 5.03
N PHE A 222 11.82 -9.81 4.37
CA PHE A 222 10.44 -9.81 4.90
C PHE A 222 10.28 -10.68 6.16
N LYS A 223 11.05 -11.76 6.30
CA LYS A 223 11.09 -12.56 7.54
C LYS A 223 11.66 -11.72 8.69
N GLY A 224 12.83 -11.11 8.51
CA GLY A 224 13.47 -10.30 9.55
C GLY A 224 12.78 -8.97 9.84
N ALA A 225 12.15 -8.34 8.85
CA ALA A 225 11.49 -7.04 9.01
C ALA A 225 10.33 -7.13 10.00
N SER A 226 9.62 -8.25 10.04
CA SER A 226 8.51 -8.48 10.97
C SER A 226 8.93 -8.43 12.45
N GLU A 227 10.17 -8.80 12.75
CA GLU A 227 10.78 -8.71 14.07
C GLU A 227 11.28 -7.28 14.34
N ALA A 228 11.98 -6.69 13.36
CA ALA A 228 12.46 -5.31 13.45
C ALA A 228 11.33 -4.28 13.63
N TYR A 229 10.12 -4.56 13.13
CA TYR A 229 8.91 -3.76 13.37
C TYR A 229 8.42 -3.79 14.82
N ARG A 230 8.78 -4.82 15.62
CA ARG A 230 8.43 -4.91 17.04
C ARG A 230 9.36 -4.07 17.91
N ASP A 231 10.57 -3.81 17.43
CA ASP A 231 11.57 -2.97 18.08
C ASP A 231 11.33 -1.46 17.82
N ASN A 232 10.07 -1.06 17.78
CA ASN A 232 9.71 0.36 17.78
C ASN A 232 10.14 1.00 19.10
N LYS A 233 10.53 2.28 19.03
CA LYS A 233 10.90 3.01 20.25
C LYS A 233 9.69 3.05 21.19
N PRO A 234 9.89 3.15 22.52
CA PRO A 234 8.78 3.21 23.49
C PRO A 234 7.76 4.34 23.22
N ASP A 235 8.19 5.39 22.51
CA ASP A 235 7.36 6.53 22.10
C ASP A 235 6.55 6.27 20.80
N GLY A 236 6.64 5.07 20.23
CA GLY A 236 5.95 4.68 18.99
C GLY A 236 6.72 5.02 17.71
N THR A 237 7.85 5.72 17.78
CA THR A 237 8.61 6.12 16.60
C THR A 237 9.43 4.97 16.01
N LEU A 238 9.62 4.99 14.68
CA LEU A 238 10.40 3.97 13.99
C LEU A 238 11.90 4.08 14.31
N ASN A 239 12.54 2.92 14.43
CA ASN A 239 13.99 2.79 14.41
C ASN A 239 14.44 2.22 13.05
N LEU A 240 14.93 3.09 12.17
CA LEU A 240 15.32 2.68 10.82
C LEU A 240 16.64 1.90 10.75
N LEU A 241 17.54 2.04 11.74
CA LEU A 241 18.89 1.49 11.60
C LEU A 241 18.91 -0.04 11.46
N PRO A 242 18.17 -0.83 12.27
CA PRO A 242 18.05 -2.27 12.05
C PRO A 242 17.50 -2.62 10.66
N LEU A 243 16.57 -1.82 10.14
CA LEU A 243 15.96 -2.03 8.82
C LEU A 243 16.96 -1.75 7.69
N PHE A 244 17.83 -0.75 7.83
CA PHE A 244 18.94 -0.51 6.90
C PHE A 244 20.00 -1.63 6.96
N GLN A 245 20.30 -2.14 8.16
CA GLN A 245 21.22 -3.27 8.32
C GLN A 245 20.66 -4.53 7.65
N LEU A 246 19.40 -4.87 7.93
CA LEU A 246 18.70 -5.99 7.33
C LEU A 246 18.60 -5.85 5.81
N THR A 247 18.33 -4.64 5.30
CA THR A 247 18.31 -4.37 3.85
C THR A 247 19.68 -4.66 3.24
N HIS A 248 20.75 -4.20 3.86
CA HIS A 248 22.11 -4.43 3.37
C HIS A 248 22.47 -5.92 3.37
N GLU A 249 22.17 -6.62 4.46
CA GLU A 249 22.38 -8.07 4.58
C GLU A 249 21.57 -8.83 3.52
N SER A 250 20.29 -8.49 3.35
CA SER A 250 19.41 -9.05 2.32
C SER A 250 19.99 -8.90 0.92
N VAL A 251 20.47 -7.69 0.58
CA VAL A 251 21.06 -7.40 -0.74
C VAL A 251 22.30 -8.25 -0.99
N PHE A 252 23.17 -8.40 0.02
CA PHE A 252 24.44 -9.12 -0.11
C PHE A 252 24.41 -10.57 0.36
N TYR A 253 23.25 -11.09 0.80
CA TYR A 253 23.11 -12.46 1.30
C TYR A 253 23.65 -13.51 0.31
N PRO A 254 23.42 -13.39 -1.02
CA PRO A 254 23.97 -14.33 -1.99
C PRO A 254 25.45 -14.07 -2.39
N GLY A 255 26.13 -13.13 -1.73
CA GLY A 255 27.51 -12.72 -2.01
C GLY A 255 27.65 -11.38 -2.75
N VAL A 256 28.87 -10.81 -2.73
CA VAL A 256 29.17 -9.49 -3.30
C VAL A 256 28.78 -9.33 -4.78
N PRO A 257 29.10 -10.28 -5.69
CA PRO A 257 28.75 -10.12 -7.10
C PRO A 257 27.23 -10.03 -7.33
N ARG A 258 26.45 -10.88 -6.64
CA ARG A 258 24.99 -10.85 -6.72
C ARG A 258 24.40 -9.60 -6.05
N GLY A 259 24.99 -9.13 -4.96
CA GLY A 259 24.56 -7.88 -4.34
C GLY A 259 24.74 -6.65 -5.23
N LEU A 260 25.79 -6.60 -6.05
CA LEU A 260 25.94 -5.54 -7.06
C LEU A 260 24.83 -5.62 -8.14
N ILE A 261 24.46 -6.84 -8.56
CA ILE A 261 23.33 -7.05 -9.48
C ILE A 261 22.02 -6.61 -8.84
N HIS A 262 21.78 -6.94 -7.57
CA HIS A 262 20.61 -6.48 -6.82
C HIS A 262 20.52 -4.95 -6.76
N PHE A 263 21.62 -4.26 -6.45
CA PHE A 263 21.64 -2.79 -6.50
C PHE A 263 21.34 -2.25 -7.90
N PHE A 264 21.84 -2.89 -8.94
CA PHE A 264 21.50 -2.53 -10.32
C PHE A 264 20.00 -2.71 -10.61
N LEU A 265 19.38 -3.78 -10.13
CA LEU A 265 17.94 -4.01 -10.28
C LEU A 265 17.11 -2.97 -9.52
N ILE A 266 17.51 -2.60 -8.29
CA ILE A 266 16.89 -1.52 -7.53
C ILE A 266 17.08 -0.18 -8.26
N GLY A 267 18.28 0.10 -8.77
CA GLY A 267 18.58 1.29 -9.55
C GLY A 267 17.72 1.39 -10.80
N ARG A 268 17.57 0.31 -11.55
CA ARG A 268 16.66 0.20 -12.69
C ARG A 268 15.21 0.49 -12.29
N TYR A 269 14.74 -0.09 -11.19
CA TYR A 269 13.40 0.17 -10.65
C TYR A 269 13.20 1.65 -10.30
N ALA A 270 14.17 2.26 -9.61
CA ALA A 270 14.14 3.67 -9.27
C ALA A 270 14.12 4.56 -10.53
N THR A 271 14.93 4.24 -11.54
CA THR A 271 14.98 4.96 -12.82
C THR A 271 13.64 4.93 -13.56
N LYS A 272 12.95 3.78 -13.57
CA LYS A 272 11.60 3.66 -14.16
C LYS A 272 10.54 4.48 -13.42
N ASN A 273 10.83 4.90 -12.19
CA ASN A 273 9.94 5.66 -11.33
C ASN A 273 10.32 7.14 -11.19
N LEU A 274 11.24 7.64 -12.02
CA LEU A 274 11.67 9.05 -12.01
C LEU A 274 10.54 10.05 -12.28
N TRP A 275 9.44 9.61 -12.91
CA TRP A 275 8.23 10.41 -13.06
C TRP A 275 7.66 10.89 -11.72
N GLN A 276 8.02 10.28 -10.59
CA GLN A 276 7.55 10.72 -9.28
C GLN A 276 8.28 12.00 -8.79
N LEU A 277 9.49 12.29 -9.27
CA LEU A 277 10.34 13.35 -8.72
C LEU A 277 9.84 14.77 -9.02
N GLY A 278 9.27 14.98 -10.21
CA GLY A 278 8.74 16.30 -10.57
C GLY A 278 7.33 16.55 -10.04
N LEU A 279 6.59 15.51 -9.66
CA LEU A 279 5.18 15.65 -9.27
C LEU A 279 4.95 16.64 -8.11
N PRO A 280 5.71 16.64 -7.00
CA PRO A 280 5.50 17.61 -5.92
C PRO A 280 5.50 19.06 -6.41
N PHE A 281 6.41 19.40 -7.31
CA PHE A 281 6.54 20.75 -7.86
C PHE A 281 5.40 21.12 -8.82
N TYR A 282 4.87 20.16 -9.58
CA TYR A 282 3.78 20.42 -10.53
C TYR A 282 2.40 20.32 -9.88
N LEU A 283 2.27 19.61 -8.76
CA LEU A 283 1.07 19.59 -7.93
C LEU A 283 0.80 20.94 -7.28
N THR A 284 1.83 21.64 -6.79
CA THR A 284 1.67 23.00 -6.24
C THR A 284 1.25 24.03 -7.30
N ARG A 285 1.40 23.70 -8.59
CA ARG A 285 1.03 24.53 -9.74
C ARG A 285 -0.26 24.08 -10.43
N ASN A 286 -0.98 23.11 -9.87
CA ASN A 286 -2.19 22.51 -10.45
C ASN A 286 -1.99 22.03 -11.90
N ASN A 287 -0.81 21.52 -12.24
CA ASN A 287 -0.52 21.03 -13.59
C ASN A 287 0.36 19.74 -13.62
N PRO A 288 -0.02 18.69 -12.89
CA PRO A 288 0.74 17.44 -12.86
C PRO A 288 0.79 16.72 -14.22
N ASP A 289 -0.24 16.86 -15.05
CA ASP A 289 -0.31 16.21 -16.37
C ASP A 289 0.75 16.72 -17.34
N ARG A 290 1.09 18.03 -17.27
CA ARG A 290 2.19 18.59 -18.04
C ARG A 290 3.53 17.95 -17.69
N TRP A 291 3.76 17.65 -16.42
CA TRP A 291 4.97 16.94 -16.01
C TRP A 291 4.97 15.49 -16.51
N LEU A 292 3.87 14.75 -16.31
CA LEU A 292 3.78 13.35 -16.73
C LEU A 292 3.98 13.22 -18.24
N SER A 293 3.30 14.05 -19.04
CA SER A 293 3.47 14.08 -20.50
C SER A 293 4.89 14.47 -20.94
N SER A 294 5.51 15.45 -20.26
CA SER A 294 6.91 15.83 -20.54
C SER A 294 7.89 14.72 -20.17
N TYR A 295 7.67 14.05 -19.04
CA TYR A 295 8.46 12.90 -18.62
C TYR A 295 8.37 11.78 -19.65
N ASP A 296 7.15 11.36 -20.02
CA ASP A 296 6.91 10.24 -20.93
C ASP A 296 7.51 10.51 -22.32
N ARG A 297 7.47 11.77 -22.78
CA ARG A 297 7.99 12.18 -24.09
C ARG A 297 9.50 12.34 -24.14
N PHE A 298 10.12 12.89 -23.10
CA PHE A 298 11.52 13.32 -23.15
C PHE A 298 12.43 12.59 -22.17
N LEU A 299 12.03 12.51 -20.90
CA LEU A 299 12.90 11.96 -19.85
C LEU A 299 12.90 10.44 -19.84
N LYS A 300 11.75 9.80 -20.08
CA LYS A 300 11.64 8.34 -20.09
C LYS A 300 12.57 7.72 -21.15
N PRO A 301 12.56 8.14 -22.44
CA PRO A 301 13.48 7.57 -23.43
C PRO A 301 14.97 7.82 -23.11
N LEU A 302 15.27 8.97 -22.48
CA LEU A 302 16.64 9.35 -22.10
C LEU A 302 17.18 8.53 -20.91
N THR A 303 16.29 8.05 -20.04
CA THR A 303 16.67 7.38 -18.79
C THR A 303 16.39 5.88 -18.78
N ASP A 304 15.43 5.39 -19.57
CA ASP A 304 15.04 3.99 -19.65
C ASP A 304 15.97 3.18 -20.56
N ASN A 305 17.27 3.21 -20.23
CA ASN A 305 18.34 2.52 -20.94
C ASN A 305 19.48 2.15 -19.96
N PRO A 306 20.46 1.31 -20.37
CA PRO A 306 21.52 0.85 -19.46
C PRO A 306 22.31 1.97 -18.76
N ALA A 307 22.60 3.09 -19.45
CA ALA A 307 23.32 4.21 -18.85
C ALA A 307 22.47 4.92 -17.78
N GLY A 308 21.19 5.13 -18.04
CA GLY A 308 20.25 5.68 -17.06
C GLY A 308 20.04 4.76 -15.85
N TYR A 309 20.08 3.43 -16.05
CA TYR A 309 20.02 2.47 -14.94
C TYR A 309 21.29 2.51 -14.09
N LEU A 310 22.48 2.66 -14.69
CA LEU A 310 23.73 2.83 -13.94
C LEU A 310 23.72 4.12 -13.10
N LEU A 311 23.27 5.24 -13.67
CA LEU A 311 23.12 6.49 -12.93
C LEU A 311 22.11 6.37 -11.78
N GLY A 312 20.97 5.73 -12.03
CA GLY A 312 19.98 5.44 -10.99
C GLY A 312 20.55 4.55 -9.88
N THR A 313 21.37 3.57 -10.24
CA THR A 313 22.06 2.69 -9.28
C THR A 313 23.02 3.47 -8.40
N LEU A 314 23.83 4.37 -8.98
CA LEU A 314 24.74 5.24 -8.22
C LEU A 314 23.97 6.15 -7.26
N ALA A 315 22.86 6.75 -7.71
CA ALA A 315 22.02 7.59 -6.86
C ALA A 315 21.43 6.80 -5.67
N VAL A 316 20.93 5.59 -5.92
CA VAL A 316 20.41 4.69 -4.87
C VAL A 316 21.51 4.33 -3.87
N LEU A 317 22.71 3.98 -4.33
CA LEU A 317 23.85 3.65 -3.48
C LEU A 317 24.24 4.84 -2.58
N ILE A 318 24.40 6.02 -3.16
CA ILE A 318 24.74 7.25 -2.43
C ILE A 318 23.68 7.53 -1.37
N TRP A 319 22.40 7.48 -1.74
CA TRP A 319 21.29 7.71 -0.81
C TRP A 319 21.30 6.70 0.34
N PHE A 320 21.41 5.41 0.02
CA PHE A 320 21.33 4.32 1.01
C PHE A 320 22.47 4.41 2.04
N TYR A 321 23.71 4.54 1.58
CA TYR A 321 24.87 4.59 2.48
C TYR A 321 24.97 5.93 3.23
N SER A 322 24.52 7.04 2.64
CA SER A 322 24.43 8.33 3.35
C SER A 322 23.45 8.27 4.52
N TRP A 323 22.28 7.66 4.32
CA TRP A 323 21.29 7.49 5.39
C TRP A 323 21.77 6.54 6.47
N ARG A 324 22.31 5.37 6.08
CA ARG A 324 22.87 4.42 7.04
C ARG A 324 23.96 5.06 7.90
N PHE A 325 24.85 5.85 7.31
CA PHE A 325 25.89 6.59 8.02
C PHE A 325 25.29 7.61 9.00
N ARG A 326 24.35 8.45 8.56
CA ARG A 326 23.66 9.43 9.42
C ARG A 326 22.96 8.78 10.62
N LEU A 327 22.27 7.66 10.41
CA LEU A 327 21.59 6.91 11.47
C LEU A 327 22.60 6.32 12.47
N SER A 328 23.72 5.79 11.99
CA SER A 328 24.78 5.26 12.86
C SER A 328 25.44 6.34 13.74
N LEU A 329 25.64 7.54 13.19
CA LEU A 329 26.14 8.68 13.97
C LEU A 329 25.14 9.10 15.05
N LYS A 330 23.86 9.24 14.71
CA LYS A 330 22.80 9.56 15.69
C LYS A 330 22.75 8.56 16.84
N GLN A 331 22.94 7.25 16.57
CA GLN A 331 22.95 6.23 17.61
C GLN A 331 24.19 6.33 18.51
N ARG A 332 25.38 6.58 17.95
CA ARG A 332 26.62 6.75 18.73
C ARG A 332 26.52 7.93 19.69
N PHE A 333 26.10 9.10 19.21
CA PHE A 333 25.95 10.28 20.07
C PHE A 333 24.90 10.09 21.17
N LYS A 334 23.83 9.31 20.91
CA LYS A 334 22.82 8.99 21.93
C LYS A 334 23.32 8.04 23.02
N ASN A 335 24.33 7.22 22.72
CA ASN A 335 24.94 6.31 23.69
C ASN A 335 26.07 7.00 24.51
N GLU A 336 26.56 8.14 24.03
CA GLU A 336 27.59 8.96 24.69
C GLU A 336 27.00 10.08 25.57
N SER A 337 25.70 10.37 25.45
CA SER A 337 24.91 11.31 26.25
C SER A 337 24.07 10.59 27.31
#